data_AF-A0A924P5N2-F1
#
_entry.id   AF-A0A924P5N2-F1
#
_cell.length_a   1.000
_cell.length_b   1.000
_cell.length_c   1.000
_cell.angle_alpha   90.00
_cell.angle_beta   90.00
_cell.angle_gamma   90.00
#
_symmetry.space_group_name_H-M   'P 1'
#
loop_
_entity.id
_entity.type
_entity.pdbx_description
1 polymer ?
#
loop_
_entity_poly.entity_id
_entity_poly.type
_entity_poly.pdbx_seq_one_letter_code
_entity_poly.pdbx_strand_id
1 'polypeptide(L)' 'MIIDSLENAPKYFDLHPLFKKAFAYINGTNLETTAPGIYQVDGDNIRAIFSNNKGVTVAASIQEFECHNQY' A
#
# COMPACT_ATOMS: atom_id res chain seq x y z
N MET A 1 6.53 -3.00 11.62
CA MET A 1 5.11 -2.84 11.22
C MET A 1 4.62 -1.50 11.75
N ILE A 2 3.99 -0.68 10.90
CA ILE A 2 3.35 0.59 11.28
C ILE A 2 1.87 0.44 10.92
N ILE A 3 0.97 0.69 11.88
CA ILE A 3 -0.49 0.68 11.67
C ILE A 3 -1.01 2.00 12.24
N ASP A 4 -1.54 2.86 11.37
CA ASP A 4 -2.12 4.16 11.71
C ASP A 4 -3.06 4.60 10.56
N SER A 5 -3.78 5.70 10.75
CA SER A 5 -4.60 6.32 9.72
C SER A 5 -3.76 7.16 8.75
N LEU A 6 -4.23 7.33 7.50
CA LEU A 6 -3.51 8.07 6.45
C LEU A 6 -3.28 9.54 6.80
N GLU A 7 -4.15 10.15 7.63
CA GLU A 7 -3.98 11.53 8.07
C GLU A 7 -2.71 11.72 8.92
N ASN A 8 -2.24 10.64 9.56
CA ASN A 8 -1.03 10.62 10.38
C ASN A 8 0.25 10.35 9.57
N ALA A 9 0.16 10.14 8.25
CA ALA A 9 1.29 9.85 7.38
C ALA A 9 2.49 10.81 7.53
N PRO A 10 2.32 12.14 7.74
CA PRO A 10 3.46 13.05 7.93
C PRO A 10 4.40 12.68 9.08
N LYS A 11 3.93 11.98 10.11
CA LYS A 11 4.77 11.49 11.23
C LYS A 11 5.84 10.49 10.78
N TYR A 12 5.64 9.86 9.62
CA TYR A 12 6.45 8.75 9.15
C TYR A 12 7.30 9.09 7.93
N PHE A 13 7.17 10.28 7.34
CA PHE A 13 7.84 10.63 6.08
C PHE A 13 9.36 10.46 6.13
N ASP A 14 9.98 10.74 7.26
CA ASP A 14 11.44 10.68 7.41
C ASP A 14 11.97 9.27 7.71
N LEU A 15 11.09 8.28 7.90
CA LEU A 15 11.52 6.89 8.15
C LEU A 15 12.06 6.19 6.90
N HIS A 16 11.70 6.67 5.70
CA HIS A 16 12.20 6.11 4.46
C HIS A 16 12.15 7.16 3.34
N PRO A 17 13.19 7.29 2.50
CA PRO A 17 13.28 8.33 1.47
C PRO A 17 12.11 8.34 0.47
N LEU A 18 11.47 7.18 0.26
CA LEU A 18 10.34 7.05 -0.67
C LEU A 18 8.96 7.24 -0.04
N PHE A 19 8.83 7.30 1.29
CA PHE A 19 7.52 7.35 1.95
C PHE A 19 6.74 8.59 1.57
N LYS A 20 7.39 9.77 1.58
CA LYS A 20 6.72 11.01 1.18
C LYS A 20 6.13 10.92 -0.23
N LYS A 21 6.83 10.28 -1.19
CA LYS A 21 6.34 10.07 -2.55
C LYS A 21 5.18 9.07 -2.60
N ALA A 22 5.30 7.95 -1.89
CA ALA A 22 4.25 6.93 -1.80
C ALA A 22 2.95 7.50 -1.20
N PHE A 23 3.02 8.23 -0.07
CA PHE A 23 1.86 8.86 0.55
C PHE A 23 1.26 9.97 -0.30
N ALA A 24 2.07 10.73 -1.05
CA ALA A 24 1.56 11.71 -2.00
C ALA A 24 0.74 11.04 -3.12
N TYR A 25 1.18 9.88 -3.62
CA TYR A 25 0.41 9.11 -4.60
C TYR A 25 -0.91 8.61 -4.02
N ILE A 26 -0.90 8.06 -2.79
CA ILE A 26 -2.13 7.61 -2.11
C ILE A 26 -3.12 8.78 -1.97
N ASN A 27 -2.69 9.94 -1.47
CA ASN A 27 -3.55 11.11 -1.28
C ASN A 27 -4.07 11.70 -2.60
N GLY A 28 -3.35 11.53 -3.71
CA GLY A 28 -3.77 11.98 -5.04
C GLY A 28 -4.65 10.98 -5.78
N THR A 29 -4.85 9.77 -5.25
CA THR A 29 -5.57 8.69 -5.94
C THR A 29 -6.97 8.53 -5.39
N ASN A 30 -7.96 8.45 -6.29
CA ASN A 30 -9.30 8.05 -5.89
C ASN A 30 -9.35 6.52 -5.67
N LEU A 31 -9.22 6.11 -4.41
CA LEU A 31 -9.18 4.70 -4.03
C LEU A 31 -10.51 3.97 -4.26
N GLU A 32 -11.63 4.68 -4.33
CA GLU A 32 -12.96 4.07 -4.54
C GLU A 32 -13.19 3.64 -5.99
N THR A 33 -12.60 4.37 -6.95
CA THR A 33 -12.89 4.19 -8.38
C THR A 33 -11.71 3.63 -9.18
N THR A 34 -10.52 3.55 -8.60
CA THR A 34 -9.34 3.04 -9.32
C THR A 34 -9.52 1.55 -9.64
N ALA A 35 -9.33 1.19 -10.91
CA ALA A 35 -9.52 -0.18 -11.37
C ALA A 35 -8.47 -1.12 -10.75
N PRO A 36 -8.81 -2.40 -10.51
CA PRO A 36 -7.83 -3.39 -10.10
C PRO A 36 -6.70 -3.52 -11.13
N GLY A 37 -5.46 -3.63 -10.66
CA GLY A 37 -4.30 -3.68 -11.53
C GLY A 37 -2.99 -3.26 -10.84
N ILE A 38 -1.91 -3.31 -11.61
CA ILE A 38 -0.58 -2.87 -11.19
C ILE A 38 -0.27 -1.55 -11.89
N TYR A 39 0.09 -0.54 -11.11
CA TYR A 39 0.43 0.79 -11.57
C TYR A 39 1.87 1.12 -11.16
N GLN A 40 2.69 1.55 -12.13
CA GLN A 40 4.04 2.02 -11.86
C GLN A 40 3.97 3.48 -11.42
N VAL A 41 4.40 3.75 -10.19
CA VAL A 41 4.33 5.08 -9.56
C VAL A 41 5.67 5.81 -9.69
N ASP A 42 6.78 5.09 -9.56
CA ASP A 42 8.13 5.66 -9.61
C ASP A 42 9.14 4.67 -10.20
N GLY A 43 9.00 4.38 -11.50
CA GLY A 43 9.81 3.36 -12.17
C GLY A 43 9.73 2.03 -11.41
N ASP A 44 10.89 1.43 -11.12
CA ASP A 44 10.97 0.17 -10.38
C ASP A 44 10.97 0.33 -8.85
N ASN A 45 10.95 1.57 -8.33
CA ASN A 45 11.08 1.85 -6.89
C ASN A 45 9.74 1.84 -6.15
N ILE A 46 8.65 2.21 -6.82
CA ILE A 46 7.31 2.24 -6.23
C ILE A 46 6.29 1.74 -7.25
N ARG A 47 5.57 0.69 -6.89
CA ARG A 47 4.39 0.19 -7.59
C ARG A 47 3.19 0.18 -6.66
N ALA A 48 2.02 0.49 -7.18
CA ALA A 48 0.75 0.35 -6.48
C ALA A 48 -0.02 -0.83 -7.07
N ILE A 49 -0.54 -1.70 -6.20
CA ILE A 49 -1.35 -2.86 -6.59
C ILE A 49 -2.75 -2.64 -6.04
N PHE A 50 -3.72 -2.43 -6.92
CA PHE A 50 -5.13 -2.29 -6.57
C PHE A 50 -5.82 -3.64 -6.74
N SER A 51 -6.55 -4.05 -5.71
CA SER A 51 -7.36 -5.27 -5.73
C SER A 51 -8.73 -4.99 -5.12
N ASN A 52 -9.75 -5.68 -5.61
CA ASN A 52 -11.13 -5.57 -5.12
C ASN A 52 -11.73 -6.97 -4.94
N ASN A 53 -11.10 -7.75 -4.08
CA ASN A 53 -11.54 -9.09 -3.72
C ASN A 53 -12.48 -9.04 -2.52
N LYS A 54 -13.36 -10.04 -2.39
CA LYS A 54 -14.20 -10.18 -1.18
C LYS A 54 -13.32 -10.52 0.02
N GLY A 55 -13.62 -9.90 1.16
CA GLY A 55 -12.99 -10.25 2.43
C GLY A 55 -13.20 -11.74 2.76
N VAL A 56 -12.18 -12.35 3.36
CA VAL A 56 -12.18 -13.77 3.76
C VAL A 56 -12.37 -13.91 5.27
N THR A 57 -12.67 -15.12 5.73
CA THR A 57 -12.77 -15.40 7.17
C THR A 57 -11.39 -15.33 7.84
N VAL A 58 -11.37 -15.11 9.17
CA VAL A 58 -10.13 -15.15 9.95
C VAL A 58 -9.39 -16.47 9.75
N ALA A 59 -10.12 -17.60 9.79
CA ALA A 59 -9.55 -18.92 9.59
C ALA A 59 -8.91 -19.09 8.21
N ALA A 60 -9.47 -18.50 7.15
CA ALA A 60 -8.89 -18.51 5.81
C ALA A 60 -7.68 -17.55 5.69
N SER A 61 -7.73 -16.39 6.36
CA SER A 61 -6.67 -15.38 6.31
C SER A 61 -5.32 -15.81 6.91
N ILE A 62 -5.33 -16.85 7.75
CA ILE A 62 -4.12 -17.36 8.44
C ILE A 62 -3.57 -18.65 7.81
N GLN A 63 -4.12 -19.11 6.68
CA GLN A 63 -3.67 -20.35 6.04
C GLN A 63 -2.35 -20.18 5.28
N GLU A 64 -2.12 -19.00 4.72
CA GLU A 64 -0.93 -18.65 3.96
C GLU A 64 -0.19 -17.52 4.68
N PHE A 65 1.13 -17.63 4.82
CA PHE A 65 1.98 -16.59 5.37
C PHE A 65 2.93 -16.06 4.30
N GLU A 66 2.93 -14.75 4.08
CA GLU A 66 3.83 -14.07 3.16
C GLU A 66 4.72 -13.04 3.88
N CYS A 67 5.98 -12.94 3.43
CA CYS A 67 6.90 -11.88 3.82
C CYS A 67 7.83 -11.55 2.65
N HIS A 68 8.46 -10.37 2.71
CA HIS A 68 9.28 -9.86 1.61
C HIS A 68 10.61 -9.31 2.13
N ASN A 69 11.67 -9.47 1.31
CA ASN A 69 13.03 -8.99 1.61
C ASN A 69 13.49 -7.89 0.62
N GLN A 70 12.88 -7.80 -0.55
CA GLN A 70 13.24 -6.83 -1.59
C GLN A 70 12.27 -5.66 -1.71
N TYR A 71 11.05 -5.83 -1.21
CA TYR A 71 9.97 -4.85 -1.23
C TYR A 71 9.28 -4.86 0.13
#